data_AF-A0A939EAP8-F1
#
_entry.id   AF-A0A939EAP8-F1
#
_cell.length_a   1.000
_cell.length_b   1.000
_cell.length_c   1.000
_cell.angle_alpha   90.00
_cell.angle_beta   90.00
_cell.angle_gamma   90.00
#
_symmetry.space_group_name_H-M   'P 1'
#
loop_
_entity.id
_entity.type
_entity.pdbx_description
1 polymer ?
#
loop_
_entity_poly.entity_id
_entity_poly.type
_entity_poly.pdbx_seq_one_letter_code
_entity_poly.pdbx_strand_id
1 'polypeptide(L)'
;MNGSSQNGETDDRAEEASEADLSERRNRLNRMLEGQRRAAVDVERKSSKSATSGYAQAMKLSSEFIAGIVVGCGIGWICDHWLGTSPFGLIVFLLIGFAAGVLNVLRAAGEVAPPEARIGRNDAKDDGSE
;
A
#
# COMPACT_ATOMS: atom_id res chain seq x y z
N MET A 1 60.99 -53.89 8.46
CA MET A 1 59.62 -53.32 8.47
C MET A 1 59.62 -52.06 9.32
N ASN A 2 59.29 -50.89 8.75
CA ASN A 2 58.56 -49.78 9.38
C ASN A 2 58.76 -48.50 8.57
N GLY A 3 57.74 -48.14 7.80
CA GLY A 3 57.69 -46.92 6.98
C GLY A 3 56.26 -46.42 6.81
N SER A 4 55.43 -46.48 7.86
CA SER A 4 53.97 -46.26 7.73
C SER A 4 53.38 -45.21 8.68
N SER A 5 54.19 -44.39 9.35
CA SER A 5 53.67 -43.48 10.40
C SER A 5 53.68 -41.99 10.03
N GLN A 6 54.03 -41.60 8.81
CA GLN A 6 54.15 -40.18 8.43
C GLN A 6 53.07 -39.67 7.47
N ASN A 7 52.23 -40.56 6.90
CA ASN A 7 51.20 -40.16 5.92
C ASN A 7 49.87 -39.69 6.53
N GLY A 8 49.58 -39.96 7.82
CA GLY A 8 48.31 -39.56 8.44
C GLY A 8 48.21 -38.06 8.72
N GLU A 9 49.29 -37.46 9.25
CA GLU A 9 49.27 -36.07 9.71
C GLU A 9 49.25 -35.04 8.57
N THR A 10 49.67 -35.44 7.38
CA THR A 10 49.60 -34.61 6.16
C THR A 10 48.24 -34.64 5.48
N ASP A 11 47.48 -35.73 5.68
CA ASP A 11 46.14 -35.93 5.11
C ASP A 11 45.10 -35.13 5.91
N ASP A 12 45.18 -35.20 7.25
CA ASP A 12 44.30 -34.46 8.17
C ASP A 12 44.38 -32.93 7.97
N ARG A 13 45.58 -32.37 7.78
CA ARG A 13 45.74 -30.93 7.50
C ARG A 13 45.22 -30.51 6.13
N ALA A 14 45.27 -31.40 5.14
CA ALA A 14 44.75 -31.12 3.81
C ALA A 14 43.22 -31.13 3.81
N GLU A 15 42.61 -32.03 4.58
CA GLU A 15 41.16 -32.07 4.81
C GLU A 15 40.66 -30.83 5.55
N GLU A 16 41.29 -30.43 6.66
CA GLU A 16 40.93 -29.20 7.41
C GLU A 16 40.96 -27.94 6.54
N ALA A 17 41.98 -27.79 5.69
CA ALA A 17 42.08 -26.66 4.77
C ALA A 17 40.95 -26.66 3.72
N SER A 18 40.54 -27.84 3.26
CA SER A 18 39.44 -27.99 2.31
C SER A 18 38.06 -27.74 2.95
N GLU A 19 37.86 -28.16 4.21
CA GLU A 19 36.66 -27.87 4.99
C GLU A 19 36.53 -26.38 5.27
N ALA A 20 37.64 -25.71 5.59
CA ALA A 20 37.69 -24.27 5.76
C ALA A 20 37.25 -23.53 4.48
N ASP A 21 37.80 -23.88 3.31
CA ASP A 21 37.42 -23.26 2.01
C ASP A 21 35.94 -23.52 1.66
N LEU A 22 35.43 -24.74 1.90
CA LEU A 22 34.02 -25.08 1.70
C LEU A 22 33.10 -24.29 2.63
N SER A 23 33.48 -24.13 3.89
CA SER A 23 32.73 -23.35 4.88
C SER A 23 32.68 -21.86 4.49
N GLU A 24 33.76 -21.34 3.92
CA GLU A 24 33.88 -19.95 3.47
C GLU A 24 32.99 -19.69 2.25
N ARG A 25 33.02 -20.61 1.26
CA ARG A 25 32.10 -20.59 0.11
C ARG A 25 30.64 -20.69 0.52
N ARG A 26 30.31 -21.58 1.47
CA ARG A 26 28.96 -21.72 2.02
C ARG A 26 28.50 -20.43 2.69
N ASN A 27 29.34 -19.82 3.51
CA ASN A 27 29.01 -18.58 4.20
C ASN A 27 28.81 -17.42 3.21
N ARG A 28 29.61 -17.36 2.15
CA ARG A 28 29.44 -16.39 1.06
C ARG A 28 28.10 -16.57 0.35
N LEU A 29 27.74 -17.80 0.01
CA LEU A 29 26.44 -18.11 -0.59
C LEU A 29 25.30 -17.71 0.35
N ASN A 30 25.39 -18.07 1.63
CA ASN A 30 24.35 -17.78 2.60
C ASN A 30 24.13 -16.26 2.76
N ARG A 31 25.19 -15.44 2.75
CA ARG A 31 25.09 -13.97 2.73
C ARG A 31 24.36 -13.43 1.50
N MET A 32 24.58 -14.02 0.33
CA MET A 32 23.90 -13.62 -0.90
C MET A 32 22.41 -14.02 -0.88
N LEU A 33 22.11 -15.20 -0.34
CA LEU A 33 20.75 -15.72 -0.16
C LEU A 33 19.96 -14.93 0.88
N GLU A 34 20.57 -14.53 2.00
CA GLU A 34 19.90 -13.72 3.03
C GLU A 34 19.41 -12.37 2.49
N GLY A 35 20.20 -11.71 1.62
CA GLY A 35 19.81 -10.47 0.95
C GLY A 35 18.58 -10.66 0.05
N GLN A 36 18.58 -11.73 -0.76
CA GLN A 36 17.45 -12.05 -1.63
C GLN A 36 16.21 -12.49 -0.84
N ARG A 37 16.38 -13.28 0.23
CA ARG A 37 15.28 -13.75 1.06
C ARG A 37 14.62 -12.60 1.83
N ARG A 38 15.41 -11.66 2.35
CA ARG A 38 14.88 -10.44 2.99
C ARG A 38 14.11 -9.60 1.99
N ALA A 39 14.67 -9.35 0.80
CA ALA A 39 14.00 -8.61 -0.26
C ALA A 39 12.68 -9.28 -0.70
N ALA A 40 12.67 -10.61 -0.86
CA ALA A 40 11.46 -11.36 -1.21
C ALA A 40 10.38 -11.28 -0.11
N VAL A 41 10.77 -11.45 1.16
CA VAL A 41 9.85 -11.34 2.31
C VAL A 41 9.31 -9.92 2.45
N ASP A 42 10.13 -8.90 2.24
CA ASP A 42 9.71 -7.48 2.30
C ASP A 42 8.76 -7.12 1.14
N VAL A 43 9.01 -7.62 -0.07
CA VAL A 43 8.10 -7.45 -1.22
C VAL A 43 6.75 -8.12 -0.94
N GLU A 44 6.75 -9.32 -0.38
CA GLU A 44 5.52 -10.04 -0.05
C GLU A 44 4.74 -9.41 1.12
N ARG A 45 5.44 -8.90 2.14
CA ARG A 45 4.83 -8.09 3.22
C ARG A 45 4.24 -6.79 2.69
N LYS A 46 4.93 -6.12 1.76
CA LYS A 46 4.46 -4.85 1.17
C LYS A 46 3.27 -5.09 0.24
N SER A 47 3.30 -6.17 -0.54
CA SER A 47 2.19 -6.62 -1.40
C SER A 47 0.95 -6.97 -0.58
N SER A 48 1.07 -7.81 0.46
CA SER A 48 -0.05 -8.18 1.34
C SER A 48 -0.62 -6.98 2.12
N LYS A 49 0.23 -6.07 2.60
CA LYS A 49 -0.19 -4.83 3.26
C LYS A 49 -0.85 -3.85 2.29
N SER A 50 -0.38 -3.77 1.05
CA SER A 50 -0.96 -2.94 -0.02
C SER A 50 -2.28 -3.51 -0.53
N ALA A 51 -2.42 -4.83 -0.66
CA ALA A 51 -3.67 -5.49 -0.99
C ALA A 51 -4.72 -5.29 0.10
N THR A 52 -4.30 -5.42 1.38
CA THR A 52 -5.18 -5.13 2.53
C THR A 52 -5.57 -3.66 2.60
N SER A 53 -4.65 -2.73 2.33
CA SER A 53 -4.96 -1.29 2.34
C SER A 53 -5.87 -0.89 1.19
N GLY A 54 -5.67 -1.45 0.00
CA GLY A 54 -6.51 -1.22 -1.17
C GLY A 54 -7.95 -1.70 -0.94
N TYR A 55 -8.11 -2.90 -0.36
CA TYR A 55 -9.43 -3.42 0.01
C TYR A 55 -10.12 -2.55 1.07
N ALA A 56 -9.41 -2.18 2.14
CA ALA A 56 -9.97 -1.32 3.19
C ALA A 56 -10.38 0.06 2.64
N GLN A 57 -9.61 0.61 1.71
CA GLN A 57 -9.94 1.88 1.06
C GLN A 57 -11.14 1.76 0.13
N ALA A 58 -11.22 0.69 -0.67
CA ALA A 58 -12.38 0.40 -1.52
C ALA A 58 -13.67 0.22 -0.70
N MET A 59 -13.59 -0.50 0.44
CA MET A 59 -14.73 -0.69 1.35
C MET A 59 -15.18 0.62 2.00
N LYS A 60 -14.24 1.52 2.34
CA LYS A 60 -14.60 2.85 2.86
C LYS A 60 -15.32 3.68 1.81
N LEU A 61 -14.75 3.79 0.61
CA LEU A 61 -15.35 4.52 -0.51
C LEU A 61 -16.75 4.00 -0.85
N SER A 62 -16.92 2.68 -0.91
CA SER A 62 -18.22 2.08 -1.19
C SER A 62 -19.23 2.38 -0.08
N SER A 63 -18.82 2.30 1.19
CA SER A 63 -19.73 2.63 2.31
C SER A 63 -20.16 4.09 2.30
N GLU A 64 -19.25 5.01 1.97
CA GLU A 64 -19.53 6.45 1.95
C GLU A 64 -20.45 6.81 0.77
N PHE A 65 -20.26 6.14 -0.38
CA PHE A 65 -21.14 6.24 -1.53
C PHE A 65 -22.54 5.71 -1.24
N ILE A 66 -22.65 4.50 -0.68
CA ILE A 66 -23.93 3.85 -0.36
C ILE A 66 -24.67 4.65 0.70
N ALA A 67 -23.98 5.17 1.72
CA ALA A 67 -24.57 6.02 2.74
C ALA A 67 -25.23 7.27 2.13
N GLY A 68 -24.55 7.94 1.19
CA GLY A 68 -25.11 9.09 0.47
C GLY A 68 -26.39 8.75 -0.31
N ILE A 69 -26.41 7.60 -0.99
CA ILE A 69 -27.61 7.13 -1.71
C ILE A 69 -28.75 6.83 -0.75
N VAL A 70 -28.50 6.08 0.33
CA VAL A 70 -29.53 5.72 1.30
C VAL A 70 -30.14 6.97 1.95
N VAL A 71 -29.30 7.95 2.31
CA VAL A 71 -29.75 9.23 2.87
C VAL A 71 -30.56 10.01 1.83
N GLY A 72 -30.10 10.10 0.58
CA GLY A 72 -30.82 10.78 -0.51
C GLY A 72 -32.18 10.13 -0.79
N CYS A 73 -32.25 8.80 -0.86
CA CYS A 73 -33.49 8.06 -1.02
C CYS A 73 -34.43 8.25 0.17
N GLY A 74 -33.91 8.22 1.40
CA GLY A 74 -34.72 8.42 2.62
C GLY A 74 -35.35 9.81 2.66
N ILE A 75 -34.55 10.86 2.42
CA ILE A 75 -35.03 12.24 2.37
C ILE A 75 -36.00 12.45 1.21
N GLY A 76 -35.67 11.94 0.03
CA GLY A 76 -36.51 12.04 -1.16
C GLY A 76 -37.87 11.37 -0.99
N TRP A 77 -37.91 10.20 -0.35
CA TRP A 77 -39.15 9.48 -0.07
C TRP A 77 -40.04 10.21 0.95
N ILE A 78 -39.45 10.76 2.03
CA ILE A 78 -40.18 11.57 3.01
C ILE A 78 -40.76 12.83 2.35
N CYS A 79 -39.96 13.48 1.49
CA CYS A 79 -40.35 14.67 0.74
C CYS A 79 -41.54 14.37 -0.20
N ASP A 80 -41.45 13.29 -0.98
CA ASP A 80 -42.54 12.87 -1.87
C ASP A 80 -43.83 12.54 -1.11
N HIS A 81 -43.71 11.94 0.07
CA HIS A 81 -44.86 11.62 0.91
C HIS A 81 -45.55 12.87 1.46
N TRP A 82 -44.79 13.91 1.80
CA TRP A 82 -45.34 15.16 2.33
C TRP A 82 -45.96 16.04 1.25
N LEU A 83 -45.35 16.09 0.06
CA LEU A 83 -45.84 16.92 -1.05
C LEU A 83 -46.96 16.25 -1.85
N GLY A 84 -47.21 14.95 -1.63
CA GLY A 84 -48.18 14.17 -2.41
C GLY A 84 -47.85 14.11 -3.91
N THR A 85 -46.62 14.51 -4.27
CA THR A 85 -46.12 14.49 -5.62
C THR A 85 -45.76 13.06 -6.01
N SER A 86 -45.94 12.71 -7.29
CA SER A 86 -45.28 11.53 -7.88
C SER A 86 -43.76 11.60 -7.61
N PRO A 87 -42.96 10.52 -7.79
CA PRO A 87 -41.67 10.29 -7.10
C PRO A 87 -40.53 11.22 -7.55
N PHE A 88 -40.79 12.52 -7.55
CA PHE A 88 -40.04 13.59 -8.18
C PHE A 88 -38.99 14.12 -7.20
N GLY A 89 -39.35 14.24 -5.92
CA GLY A 89 -38.43 14.47 -4.82
C GLY A 89 -37.42 13.34 -4.70
N LEU A 90 -37.84 12.07 -4.83
CA LEU A 90 -36.94 10.92 -4.86
C LEU A 90 -35.99 11.00 -6.06
N ILE A 91 -36.48 11.31 -7.27
CA ILE A 91 -35.60 11.48 -8.46
C ILE A 91 -34.57 12.60 -8.25
N VAL A 92 -35.00 13.77 -7.79
CA VAL A 92 -34.10 14.93 -7.58
C VAL A 92 -33.06 14.62 -6.50
N PHE A 93 -33.48 14.12 -5.34
CA PHE A 93 -32.55 13.78 -4.26
C PHE A 93 -31.64 12.60 -4.61
N LEU A 94 -32.11 11.64 -5.41
CA LEU A 94 -31.28 10.56 -5.92
C LEU A 94 -30.20 11.09 -6.86
N LEU A 95 -30.54 12.00 -7.79
CA LEU A 95 -29.56 12.61 -8.68
C LEU A 95 -28.53 13.44 -7.92
N ILE A 96 -28.96 14.22 -6.93
CA ILE A 96 -28.05 15.00 -6.08
C ILE A 96 -27.15 14.07 -5.25
N GLY A 97 -27.72 13.04 -4.62
CA GLY A 97 -26.98 12.05 -3.83
C GLY A 97 -25.98 11.26 -4.68
N PHE A 98 -26.38 10.88 -5.89
CA PHE A 98 -25.51 10.22 -6.87
C PHE A 98 -24.36 11.13 -7.31
N ALA A 99 -24.65 12.39 -7.67
CA ALA A 99 -23.63 13.36 -8.06
C ALA A 99 -22.63 13.62 -6.91
N ALA A 100 -23.13 13.79 -5.68
CA ALA A 100 -22.29 13.95 -4.49
C ALA A 100 -21.42 12.70 -4.23
N GLY A 101 -21.99 11.51 -4.40
CA GLY A 101 -21.28 10.24 -4.27
C GLY A 101 -20.17 10.07 -5.31
N VAL A 102 -20.46 10.35 -6.58
CA VAL A 102 -19.46 10.34 -7.66
C VAL A 102 -18.36 11.36 -7.37
N LEU A 103 -18.70 12.57 -6.92
CA LEU A 103 -17.72 13.60 -6.59
C LEU A 103 -16.82 13.17 -5.41
N ASN A 104 -17.38 12.46 -4.40
CA ASN A 104 -16.58 11.92 -3.30
C ASN A 104 -15.59 10.84 -3.78
N VAL A 105 -16.02 9.96 -4.69
CA VAL A 105 -15.15 8.93 -5.29
C VAL A 105 -14.04 9.56 -6.12
N LEU A 106 -14.37 10.55 -6.98
CA LEU A 106 -13.38 11.26 -7.80
C LEU A 106 -12.37 12.03 -6.93
N ARG A 107 -12.83 12.63 -5.83
CA ARG A 107 -11.94 13.29 -4.87
C ARG A 107 -11.02 12.29 -4.17
N ALA A 108 -11.53 11.12 -3.80
CA ALA A 108 -10.72 10.05 -3.21
C ALA A 108 -9.73 9.41 -4.20
N ALA A 109 -10.05 9.44 -5.50
CA ALA A 109 -9.16 9.01 -6.57
C ALA A 109 -8.04 10.03 -6.90
N GLY A 110 -8.09 11.25 -6.33
CA GLY A 110 -7.06 12.27 -6.51
C GLY A 110 -7.24 13.17 -7.74
N GLU A 111 -8.36 13.06 -8.45
CA GLU A 111 -8.67 13.86 -9.65
C GLU A 111 -9.14 15.29 -9.32
N VAL A 112 -9.38 15.59 -8.04
CA VAL A 112 -9.83 16.91 -7.57
C VAL A 112 -8.79 17.45 -6.57
N ALA A 113 -7.89 18.32 -7.04
CA ALA A 113 -6.89 18.95 -6.18
C ALA A 113 -7.55 19.81 -5.09
N PRO A 114 -7.18 19.65 -3.81
CA PRO A 114 -7.73 20.49 -2.75
C PRO A 114 -7.35 21.97 -2.94
N PRO A 115 -8.28 22.91 -2.74
CA PRO A 115 -8.09 24.34 -3.02
C PRO A 115 -7.04 25.04 -2.15
N GLU A 116 -6.54 24.41 -1.08
CA GLU A 116 -5.58 25.02 -0.15
C GLU A 116 -4.15 25.19 -0.69
N ALA A 117 -3.81 24.56 -1.82
CA ALA A 117 -2.46 24.65 -2.38
C ALA A 117 -2.08 26.02 -2.99
N ARG A 118 -2.98 27.03 -2.95
CA ARG A 118 -2.78 28.33 -3.60
C ARG A 118 -2.58 29.53 -2.67
N ILE A 119 -2.78 29.41 -1.36
CA ILE A 119 -2.76 30.58 -0.44
C ILE A 119 -1.42 30.78 0.30
N GLY A 120 -0.48 29.82 0.25
CA GLY A 120 0.77 29.90 1.05
C GLY A 120 2.07 30.26 0.33
N ARG A 121 2.08 30.67 -0.95
CA ARG A 121 3.35 30.86 -1.72
C ARG A 121 3.78 32.31 -1.95
N ASN A 122 2.95 33.30 -1.61
CA ASN A 122 3.24 34.69 -1.99
C ASN A 122 3.87 35.55 -0.88
N ASP A 123 3.99 35.06 0.36
CA ASP A 123 4.50 35.88 1.47
C ASP A 123 6.00 35.67 1.80
N ALA A 124 6.71 34.82 1.04
CA ALA A 124 8.08 34.41 1.36
C ALA A 124 9.15 34.89 0.36
N LYS A 125 8.87 35.94 -0.44
CA LYS A 125 9.82 36.37 -1.48
C LYS A 125 10.10 37.87 -1.56
N ASP A 126 9.91 38.60 -0.46
CA ASP A 126 10.28 40.03 -0.37
C ASP A 126 11.02 40.36 0.93
N ASP A 127 11.97 39.50 1.32
CA ASP A 127 13.00 39.84 2.29
C ASP A 127 14.33 39.21 1.86
N GLY A 128 15.31 40.06 1.54
CA GLY A 128 16.69 39.63 1.32
C GLY A 128 17.15 39.53 -0.12
N SER A 129 17.25 40.67 -0.80
CA SER A 129 18.43 40.92 -1.65
C SER A 129 18.77 42.41 -1.62
N GLU A 130 19.84 42.68 -0.87
CA GLU A 130 20.70 43.86 -0.93
C GLU A 130 21.22 44.12 -2.36
#